data_AF-A0A1J5PBK1-F1
#
_entry.id   AF-A0A1J5PBK1-F1
#
_cell.length_a   1.000
_cell.length_b   1.000
_cell.length_c   1.000
_cell.angle_alpha   90.00
_cell.angle_beta   90.00
_cell.angle_gamma   90.00
#
_symmetry.space_group_name_H-M   'P 1'
#
loop_
_entity.id
_entity.type
_entity.pdbx_description
1 polymer ?
#
loop_
_entity_poly.entity_id
_entity_poly.type
_entity_poly.pdbx_seq_one_letter_code
_entity_poly.pdbx_strand_id
1 'polypeptide(L)'
;MQFEEPARRTTLWQEHRSDMIHRSLDHLLAMAHRYRNEGRVRQAMELYWMLSEDHSGTTQALEAQGCLLELADAYEREDARHTARAVYERLLLPVQRKDAPHDLESRRVSLS
;
A
#
# COMPACT_ATOMS: atom_id res chain seq x y z
N MET A 1 1.70 35.10 -30.92
CA MET A 1 1.56 34.87 -29.47
C MET A 1 1.40 33.36 -29.30
N GLN A 2 2.49 32.65 -28.99
CA GLN A 2 2.50 31.18 -28.85
C GLN A 2 2.25 30.84 -27.38
N PHE A 3 1.15 30.14 -27.10
CA PHE A 3 0.85 29.57 -25.78
C PHE A 3 0.92 28.04 -25.93
N GLU A 4 2.12 27.50 -25.94
CA GLU A 4 2.34 26.05 -25.82
C GLU A 4 3.22 25.77 -24.61
N GLU A 5 2.71 25.87 -23.38
CA GLU A 5 3.48 25.37 -22.22
C GLU A 5 2.74 25.04 -20.89
N PRO A 6 1.45 24.62 -20.85
CA PRO A 6 0.89 24.08 -19.60
C PRO A 6 1.24 22.59 -19.38
N ALA A 7 1.31 21.79 -20.45
CA ALA A 7 1.37 20.32 -20.35
C ALA A 7 2.71 19.78 -19.82
N ARG A 8 3.85 20.41 -20.17
CA ARG A 8 5.18 19.96 -19.72
C ARG A 8 5.41 20.21 -18.24
N ARG A 9 4.81 21.27 -17.70
CA ARG A 9 4.97 21.66 -16.31
C ARG A 9 4.23 20.69 -15.39
N THR A 10 3.01 20.30 -15.75
CA THR A 10 2.20 19.34 -14.98
C THR A 10 2.84 17.95 -14.89
N THR A 11 3.49 17.49 -15.96
CA THR A 11 4.13 16.16 -15.98
C THR A 11 5.34 16.10 -15.04
N LEU A 12 6.20 17.12 -15.04
CA LEU A 12 7.40 17.14 -14.19
C LEU A 12 7.05 17.22 -12.69
N TRP A 13 5.97 17.93 -12.32
CA TRP A 13 5.46 17.93 -10.96
C TRP A 13 4.87 16.57 -10.53
N GLN A 14 4.19 15.87 -11.45
CA GLN A 14 3.64 14.54 -11.18
C GLN A 14 4.73 13.47 -11.03
N GLU A 15 5.78 13.55 -11.84
CA GLU A 15 6.97 12.70 -11.73
C GLU A 15 7.69 12.94 -10.40
N HIS A 16 7.97 14.20 -10.07
CA HIS A 16 8.64 14.54 -8.81
C HIS A 16 7.82 14.11 -7.59
N ARG A 17 6.49 14.25 -7.64
CA ARG A 17 5.59 13.77 -6.60
C ARG A 17 5.62 12.25 -6.49
N SER A 18 5.60 11.54 -7.61
CA SER A 18 5.72 10.08 -7.65
C SER A 18 7.04 9.62 -7.03
N ASP A 19 8.16 10.25 -7.35
CA ASP A 19 9.47 9.93 -6.78
C ASP A 19 9.50 10.12 -5.26
N MET A 20 8.93 11.22 -4.76
CA MET A 20 8.84 11.47 -3.33
C MET A 20 7.99 10.41 -2.62
N ILE A 21 6.88 9.99 -3.24
CA ILE A 21 6.03 8.92 -2.69
C ILE A 21 6.83 7.62 -2.62
N HIS A 22 7.48 7.20 -3.70
CA HIS A 22 8.26 5.94 -3.70
C HIS A 22 9.37 5.96 -2.65
N ARG A 23 10.14 7.05 -2.55
CA ARG A 23 11.19 7.17 -1.51
C ARG A 23 10.62 7.12 -0.09
N SER A 24 9.44 7.69 0.12
CA SER A 24 8.78 7.64 1.43
C SER A 24 8.33 6.23 1.77
N LEU A 25 7.81 5.47 0.78
CA LEU A 25 7.45 4.07 0.95
C LEU A 25 8.66 3.18 1.24
N ASP A 26 9.78 3.39 0.53
CA ASP A 26 11.04 2.68 0.80
C ASP A 26 11.51 2.91 2.24
N HIS A 27 11.41 4.15 2.71
CA HIS A 27 11.79 4.50 4.07
C HIS A 27 10.90 3.81 5.11
N LEU A 28 9.57 3.82 4.90
CA LEU A 28 8.62 3.16 5.79
C LEU A 28 8.83 1.65 5.84
N LEU A 29 9.12 1.03 4.70
CA LEU A 29 9.44 -0.39 4.62
C LEU A 29 10.74 -0.72 5.36
N ALA A 30 11.79 0.10 5.18
CA ALA A 30 13.04 -0.03 5.92
C ALA A 30 12.84 0.12 7.43
N MET A 31 11.96 1.03 7.86
CA MET A 31 11.59 1.17 9.27
C MET A 31 10.87 -0.08 9.81
N ALA A 32 9.96 -0.67 9.04
CA ALA A 32 9.26 -1.90 9.42
C ALA A 32 10.24 -3.07 9.60
N HIS A 33 11.18 -3.24 8.66
CA HIS A 33 12.27 -4.21 8.76
C HIS A 33 13.11 -3.99 10.01
N ARG A 34 13.47 -2.74 10.32
CA ARG A 34 14.21 -2.40 11.53
C ARG A 34 13.43 -2.78 12.79
N TYR A 35 12.15 -2.46 12.88
CA TYR A 35 11.33 -2.85 14.03
C TYR A 35 11.26 -4.37 14.20
N ARG A 36 11.12 -5.13 13.10
CA ARG A 36 11.15 -6.58 13.15
C ARG A 36 12.48 -7.08 13.71
N ASN A 37 13.61 -6.57 13.21
CA ASN A 37 14.94 -6.97 13.65
C ASN A 37 15.23 -6.59 15.13
N GLU A 38 14.61 -5.53 15.62
CA GLU A 38 14.66 -5.11 17.03
C GLU A 38 13.69 -5.91 17.93
N GLY A 39 12.96 -6.90 17.39
CA GLY A 39 11.95 -7.68 18.13
C GLY A 39 10.64 -6.94 18.38
N ARG A 40 10.48 -5.74 17.82
CA ARG A 40 9.26 -4.91 17.89
C ARG A 40 8.25 -5.36 16.83
N VAL A 41 7.86 -6.64 16.90
CA VAL A 41 7.06 -7.32 15.86
C VAL A 41 5.71 -6.64 15.65
N ARG A 42 5.06 -6.14 16.71
CA ARG A 42 3.78 -5.44 16.60
C ARG A 42 3.88 -4.17 15.74
N GLN A 43 4.88 -3.33 16.01
CA GLN A 43 5.09 -2.10 15.22
C GLN A 43 5.47 -2.41 13.78
N ALA A 44 6.25 -3.48 13.55
CA ALA A 44 6.57 -3.93 12.21
C ALA A 44 5.30 -4.37 11.45
N MET A 45 4.43 -5.17 12.08
CA MET A 45 3.16 -5.60 11.48
C MET A 45 2.24 -4.42 11.15
N GLU A 46 2.14 -3.43 12.03
CA GLU A 46 1.33 -2.22 11.78
C GLU A 46 1.79 -1.49 10.51
N LEU A 47 3.11 -1.34 10.32
CA LEU A 47 3.66 -0.72 9.11
C LEU A 47 3.47 -1.60 7.87
N TYR A 48 3.69 -2.92 7.97
CA TYR A 48 3.48 -3.80 6.82
C TYR A 48 2.02 -3.81 6.37
N TRP A 49 1.06 -3.81 7.31
CA TRP A 49 -0.36 -3.73 6.97
C TRP A 49 -0.69 -2.42 6.26
N MET A 50 -0.25 -1.29 6.81
CA MET A 50 -0.46 0.02 6.18
C MET A 50 0.11 0.06 4.75
N LEU A 51 1.34 -0.43 4.54
CA LEU A 51 1.93 -0.50 3.19
C LEU A 51 1.11 -1.40 2.25
N SER A 52 0.66 -2.56 2.73
CA SER A 52 -0.10 -3.51 1.92
C SER A 52 -1.52 -3.03 1.55
N GLU A 53 -2.16 -2.27 2.44
CA GLU A 53 -3.56 -1.86 2.32
C GLU A 53 -3.69 -0.49 1.65
N ASP A 54 -2.91 0.51 2.09
CA ASP A 54 -3.03 1.90 1.63
C ASP A 54 -2.20 2.18 0.37
N HIS A 55 -1.16 1.38 0.13
CA HIS A 55 -0.25 1.54 -1.03
C HIS A 55 -0.22 0.32 -1.94
N SER A 56 -1.37 -0.36 -2.04
CA SER A 56 -1.56 -1.53 -2.89
C SER A 56 -1.11 -1.30 -4.33
N GLY A 57 -0.47 -2.30 -4.94
CA GLY A 57 0.05 -2.21 -6.31
C GLY A 57 1.46 -1.62 -6.43
N THR A 58 2.05 -1.15 -5.33
CA THR A 58 3.48 -0.80 -5.28
C THR A 58 4.34 -2.03 -4.96
N THR A 59 5.63 -1.98 -5.31
CA THR A 59 6.59 -3.04 -4.96
C THR A 59 6.73 -3.21 -3.44
N GLN A 60 6.68 -2.10 -2.70
CA GLN A 60 6.77 -2.06 -1.25
C GLN A 60 5.57 -2.73 -0.58
N ALA A 61 4.37 -2.61 -1.15
CA ALA A 61 3.19 -3.33 -0.69
C ALA A 61 3.33 -4.85 -0.86
N LEU A 62 3.88 -5.30 -2.00
CA LEU A 62 4.13 -6.73 -2.25
C LEU A 62 5.18 -7.29 -1.28
N GLU A 63 6.25 -6.55 -1.03
CA GLU A 63 7.27 -6.94 -0.06
C GLU A 63 6.72 -7.01 1.37
N ALA A 64 5.89 -6.02 1.75
CA ALA A 64 5.21 -6.01 3.04
C ALA A 64 4.27 -7.22 3.21
N GLN A 65 3.54 -7.61 2.17
CA GLN A 65 2.71 -8.84 2.18
C GLN A 65 3.57 -10.09 2.38
N GLY A 66 4.72 -10.20 1.71
CA GLY A 66 5.67 -11.28 1.93
C GLY A 66 6.16 -11.34 3.38
N CYS A 67 6.49 -10.19 3.97
CA CYS A 67 6.91 -10.11 5.37
C CYS A 67 5.80 -10.52 6.35
N LEU A 68 4.55 -10.14 6.07
CA LEU A 68 3.40 -10.55 6.86
C LEU A 68 3.17 -12.06 6.79
N LEU A 69 3.37 -12.65 5.62
CA LEU A 69 3.30 -14.10 5.43
C LEU A 69 4.37 -14.82 6.26
N GLU A 70 5.62 -14.36 6.21
CA GLU A 70 6.70 -14.91 7.05
C GLU A 70 6.39 -14.82 8.55
N LEU A 71 5.75 -13.74 9.00
CA LEU A 71 5.32 -13.58 10.38
C LEU A 71 4.17 -14.52 10.75
N ALA A 72 3.23 -14.75 9.84
CA ALA A 72 2.17 -15.75 10.04
C ALA A 72 2.77 -17.15 10.23
N ASP A 73 3.73 -17.53 9.37
CA ASP A 73 4.45 -18.79 9.49
C ASP A 73 5.20 -18.90 10.82
N ALA A 74 5.82 -17.81 11.28
CA ALA A 74 6.50 -17.78 12.58
C ALA A 74 5.51 -17.99 13.73
N TYR A 75 4.36 -17.30 13.72
CA TYR A 75 3.31 -17.51 14.72
C TYR A 75 2.76 -18.94 14.70
N GLU A 76 2.63 -19.56 13.53
CA GLU A 76 2.21 -20.96 13.43
C GLU A 76 3.23 -21.91 14.09
N ARG A 77 4.53 -21.71 13.84
CA ARG A 77 5.61 -22.50 14.45
C ARG A 77 5.71 -22.30 15.97
N GLU A 78 5.34 -21.12 16.47
CA GLU A 78 5.28 -20.80 17.90
C GLU A 78 3.96 -21.22 18.57
N ASP A 79 3.12 -22.00 17.88
CA ASP A 79 1.81 -22.46 18.33
C ASP A 79 0.77 -21.34 18.58
N ALA A 80 1.07 -20.11 18.15
CA ALA A 80 0.16 -18.96 18.13
C ALA A 80 -0.79 -19.01 16.91
N ARG A 81 -1.43 -20.16 16.70
CA ARG A 81 -2.23 -20.48 15.49
C ARG A 81 -3.39 -19.53 15.24
N HIS A 82 -3.99 -18.98 16.30
CA HIS A 82 -5.05 -17.99 16.18
C HIS A 82 -4.55 -16.70 15.51
N THR A 83 -3.35 -16.25 15.87
CA THR A 83 -2.71 -15.08 15.28
C THR A 83 -2.30 -15.36 13.84
N ALA A 84 -1.66 -16.50 13.59
CA ALA A 84 -1.27 -16.92 12.24
C ALA A 84 -2.48 -16.95 11.29
N ARG A 85 -3.57 -17.58 11.73
CA ARG A 85 -4.84 -17.63 10.98
C ARG A 85 -5.38 -16.23 10.68
N ALA A 86 -5.41 -15.33 11.65
CA ALA A 86 -5.90 -13.97 11.44
C ALA A 86 -5.07 -13.21 10.39
N VAL A 87 -3.75 -13.43 10.36
CA VAL A 87 -2.87 -12.85 9.33
C VAL A 87 -3.16 -13.45 7.96
N TYR A 88 -3.22 -14.78 7.83
CA TYR A 88 -3.54 -15.43 6.55
C TYR A 88 -4.90 -15.00 6.01
N GLU A 89 -5.95 -14.99 6.85
CA GLU A 89 -7.28 -14.57 6.45
C GLU A 89 -7.28 -13.13 5.92
N ARG A 90 -6.55 -12.23 6.57
CA ARG A 90 -6.45 -10.84 6.14
C ARG A 90 -5.67 -10.68 4.83
N LEU A 91 -4.62 -11.47 4.59
CA LEU A 91 -3.89 -11.48 3.31
C LEU A 91 -4.71 -12.00 2.13
N LEU A 92 -5.67 -12.90 2.39
CA LEU A 92 -6.54 -13.49 1.37
C LEU A 92 -7.73 -12.60 1.00
N LEU A 93 -8.06 -11.60 1.82
CA LEU A 93 -9.12 -10.66 1.49
C LEU A 93 -8.67 -9.82 0.29
N PRO A 94 -9.55 -9.60 -0.71
CA PRO A 94 -9.24 -8.70 -1.80
C PRO A 94 -8.95 -7.32 -1.19
N VAL A 95 -7.75 -6.80 -1.46
CA VAL A 95 -7.38 -5.44 -1.08
C VAL A 95 -8.44 -4.53 -1.72
N GLN A 96 -9.32 -3.97 -0.89
CA GLN A 96 -10.37 -3.10 -1.37
C GLN A 96 -9.67 -1.91 -2.02
N ARG A 97 -9.69 -1.87 -3.35
CA ARG A 97 -9.27 -0.70 -4.12
C ARG A 97 -10.11 0.46 -3.61
N LYS A 98 -9.51 1.33 -2.80
CA LYS A 98 -10.14 2.59 -2.36
C LYS A 98 -10.35 3.58 -3.51
N ASP A 99 -9.94 3.20 -4.72
CA ASP A 99 -10.09 3.97 -5.95
C ASP A 99 -11.26 3.44 -6.80
N ALA A 100 -12.49 3.62 -6.31
CA ALA A 100 -13.61 3.80 -7.22
C ALA A 100 -13.90 5.30 -7.27
N PRO A 101 -13.61 6.02 -8.38
CA PRO A 101 -14.04 7.40 -8.51
C PRO A 101 -15.56 7.44 -8.43
N HIS A 102 -16.07 8.14 -7.41
CA HIS A 102 -17.45 8.59 -7.34
C HIS A 102 -17.69 9.60 -8.47
N ASP A 103 -17.84 9.13 -9.70
CA ASP A 103 -18.31 9.94 -10.82
C ASP A 103 -19.44 9.18 -11.54
N LEU A 104 -20.55 9.02 -10.80
CA LEU A 104 -21.84 8.54 -11.31
C LEU A 104 -22.82 9.70 -11.56
N GLU A 105 -22.32 10.87 -11.97
CA GLU A 105 -23.18 12.04 -12.20
C GLU A 105 -23.04 12.63 -13.62
N SER A 106 -22.96 11.75 -14.63
CA SER A 106 -23.00 12.15 -16.05
C SER A 106 -24.05 11.43 -16.92
N ARG A 107 -25.07 10.79 -16.31
CA ARG A 107 -26.24 10.28 -17.05
C ARG A 107 -27.55 10.80 -16.48
N ARG A 108 -27.66 12.13 -16.41
CA ARG A 108 -28.95 12.81 -16.28
C ARG A 108 -29.08 13.94 -17.29
N VAL A 109 -28.77 13.68 -18.56
CA VAL A 109 -29.25 14.50 -19.68
C VAL A 109 -29.45 13.57 -20.90
N SER A 110 -30.60 13.70 -21.56
CA SER A 110 -31.10 12.93 -22.72
C SER A 110 -31.77 11.61 -22.32
N LEU A 111 -33.09 11.44 -22.35
CA LEU A 111 -34.04 11.87 -23.37
C LEU A 111 -35.39 12.24 -22.72
N SER A 112 -35.80 13.49 -22.91
CA SER A 112 -37.20 13.87 -23.13
C SER A 112 -37.54 13.68 -24.60
#